data_AF-A0A8T3BFB2-F1
#
_entry.id   AF-A0A8T3BFB2-F1
#
_cell.length_a   1.000
_cell.length_b   1.000
_cell.length_c   1.000
_cell.angle_alpha   90.00
_cell.angle_beta   90.00
_cell.angle_gamma   90.00
#
_symmetry.space_group_name_H-M   'P 1'
#
loop_
_entity.id
_entity.type
_entity.pdbx_description
1 polymer ?
#
loop_
_entity_poly.entity_id
_entity_poly.type
_entity_poly.pdbx_seq_one_letter_code
_entity_poly.pdbx_strand_id
1 'polypeptide(L)'
;MPDGYGSNISRCVDMKSARLFGLKSHDCHIIMEVLLPSIVCMLPEYISNPLIELSIFFKDLCSSKLSEDALQRYEDNVPIILYKLEKIFPPNFFDSMEHLLVHLHYEASVGRPVQYR
;
A
#
# COMPACT_ATOMS: atom_id res chain seq x y z
N MET A 1 -0.66 -13.27 18.93
CA MET A 1 0.28 -12.76 17.90
C MET A 1 1.64 -12.68 18.55
N PRO A 2 2.76 -13.06 17.90
CA PRO A 2 4.06 -12.99 18.54
C PRO A 2 4.49 -11.52 18.67
N ASP A 3 5.12 -11.18 19.79
CA ASP A 3 5.38 -9.82 20.30
C ASP A 3 6.45 -9.00 19.53
N GLY A 4 6.62 -9.22 18.23
CA GLY A 4 7.66 -8.58 17.41
C GLY A 4 7.25 -8.16 15.99
N TYR A 5 5.98 -8.32 15.61
CA TYR A 5 5.53 -8.03 14.24
C TYR A 5 5.44 -6.52 13.94
N GLY A 6 5.33 -5.65 14.95
CA GLY A 6 5.20 -4.20 14.76
C GLY A 6 5.42 -3.43 16.06
N SER A 7 5.81 -2.16 15.95
CA SER A 7 5.86 -1.28 17.13
C SER A 7 4.45 -1.03 17.66
N ASN A 8 4.32 -0.63 18.92
CA ASN A 8 3.02 -0.26 19.46
C ASN A 8 2.52 1.06 18.83
N ILE A 9 1.76 0.96 17.72
CA ILE A 9 1.24 2.08 16.91
C ILE A 9 0.41 3.05 17.76
N SER A 10 -0.20 2.62 18.87
CA SER A 10 -0.96 3.52 19.75
C SER A 10 -0.10 4.65 20.33
N ARG A 11 1.22 4.43 20.48
CA ARG A 11 2.15 5.47 20.94
C ARG A 11 2.42 6.55 19.89
N CYS A 12 2.07 6.29 18.64
CA CYS A 12 2.23 7.18 17.51
C CYS A 12 0.96 7.99 17.22
N VAL A 13 -0.12 7.81 17.99
CA VAL A 13 -1.41 8.46 17.75
C VAL A 13 -1.56 9.66 18.69
N ASP A 14 -1.73 10.86 18.12
CA ASP A 14 -2.26 12.01 18.84
C ASP A 14 -3.75 12.17 18.53
N MET A 15 -4.59 11.74 19.47
CA MET A 15 -6.05 11.84 19.37
C MET A 15 -6.55 13.28 19.37
N LYS A 16 -5.82 14.24 19.95
CA LYS A 16 -6.26 15.64 20.03
C LYS A 16 -6.10 16.35 18.69
N SER A 17 -5.00 16.07 17.98
CA SER A 17 -4.75 16.64 16.66
C SER A 17 -5.19 15.74 15.50
N ALA A 18 -5.65 14.52 15.80
CA ALA A 18 -5.97 13.47 14.83
C ALA A 18 -4.79 13.18 13.88
N ARG A 19 -3.58 13.09 14.42
CA ARG A 19 -2.34 12.88 13.65
C ARG A 19 -1.60 11.63 14.12
N LEU A 20 -0.91 11.02 13.16
CA LEU A 20 0.10 10.01 13.42
C LEU A 20 1.49 10.67 13.42
N PHE A 21 2.34 10.33 14.38
CA PHE A 21 3.71 10.85 14.48
C PHE A 21 4.68 9.76 14.96
N GLY A 22 5.95 9.88 14.57
CA GLY A 22 6.99 8.95 15.02
C GLY A 22 6.87 7.52 14.50
N LEU A 23 6.09 7.29 13.43
CA LEU A 23 6.07 6.01 12.72
C LEU A 23 7.42 5.77 12.03
N LYS A 24 7.95 4.55 12.15
CA LYS A 24 9.10 4.11 11.34
C LYS A 24 8.60 3.54 10.02
N SER A 25 9.51 3.39 9.06
CA SER A 25 9.20 2.77 7.76
C SER A 25 8.50 1.42 7.91
N HIS A 26 9.01 0.57 8.81
CA HIS A 26 8.40 -0.73 9.13
C HIS A 26 6.94 -0.63 9.60
N ASP A 27 6.61 0.36 10.44
CA ASP A 27 5.24 0.57 10.91
C ASP A 27 4.34 1.04 9.75
N CYS A 28 4.85 1.90 8.86
CA CYS A 28 4.16 2.31 7.64
C CYS A 28 3.90 1.14 6.69
N HIS A 29 4.86 0.22 6.51
CA HIS A 29 4.68 -0.99 5.71
C HIS A 29 3.55 -1.86 6.26
N ILE A 30 3.52 -2.09 7.57
CA ILE A 30 2.43 -2.87 8.21
C ILE A 30 1.09 -2.17 8.04
N ILE A 31 1.04 -0.85 8.18
CA ILE A 31 -0.18 -0.09 7.94
C ILE A 31 -0.64 -0.30 6.50
N MET A 32 0.24 -0.11 5.52
CA MET A 32 -0.07 -0.19 4.10
C MET A 32 -0.51 -1.60 3.66
N GLU A 33 0.18 -2.65 4.11
CA GLU A 33 0.00 -4.03 3.63
C GLU A 33 -1.04 -4.83 4.43
N VAL A 34 -1.31 -4.44 5.68
CA VAL A 34 -2.11 -5.25 6.62
C VAL A 34 -3.26 -4.48 7.23
N LEU A 35 -3.02 -3.28 7.77
CA LEU A 35 -4.04 -2.57 8.55
C LEU A 35 -4.96 -1.71 7.68
N LEU A 36 -4.44 -1.18 6.56
CA LEU A 36 -5.16 -0.27 5.67
C LEU A 36 -6.52 -0.85 5.25
N PRO A 37 -6.63 -2.12 4.79
CA PRO A 37 -7.93 -2.70 4.43
C PRO A 37 -8.91 -2.65 5.59
N SER A 38 -8.46 -3.04 6.79
CA SER A 38 -9.30 -3.08 7.98
C SER A 38 -9.76 -1.69 8.43
N ILE A 39 -8.90 -0.68 8.29
CA ILE A 39 -9.19 0.72 8.65
C ILE A 39 -10.22 1.30 7.68
N VAL A 40 -10.07 1.03 6.38
CA VAL A 40 -10.93 1.62 5.35
C VAL A 40 -12.25 0.88 5.16
N CYS A 41 -12.43 -0.30 5.75
CA CYS A 41 -13.68 -1.09 5.68
C CYS A 41 -14.94 -0.32 6.14
N MET A 42 -14.80 0.73 6.94
CA MET A 42 -15.93 1.55 7.40
C MET A 42 -16.25 2.74 6.47
N LEU A 43 -15.46 2.96 5.43
CA LEU A 43 -15.70 4.01 4.43
C LEU A 43 -16.66 3.53 3.35
N PRO A 44 -17.30 4.46 2.60
CA PRO A 44 -18.08 4.10 1.42
C PRO A 44 -17.29 3.22 0.45
N GLU A 45 -17.97 2.27 -0.17
CA GLU A 45 -17.35 1.25 -1.02
C GLU A 45 -16.51 1.84 -2.16
N TYR A 46 -16.96 2.94 -2.76
CA TYR A 46 -16.22 3.62 -3.82
C TYR A 46 -14.87 4.19 -3.36
N ILE A 47 -14.68 4.40 -2.05
CA ILE A 47 -13.42 4.83 -1.42
C ILE A 47 -12.62 3.63 -0.93
N SER A 48 -13.28 2.68 -0.25
CA SER A 48 -12.59 1.55 0.38
C SER A 48 -12.03 0.57 -0.64
N ASN A 49 -12.77 0.27 -1.72
CA ASN A 49 -12.33 -0.68 -2.75
C ASN A 49 -10.97 -0.33 -3.36
N PRO A 50 -10.72 0.89 -3.89
CA PRO A 50 -9.41 1.20 -4.47
C PRO A 50 -8.27 1.21 -3.43
N LEU A 51 -8.56 1.57 -2.17
CA LEU A 51 -7.56 1.51 -1.08
C LEU A 51 -7.23 0.06 -0.68
N ILE A 52 -8.22 -0.83 -0.70
CA ILE A 52 -8.04 -2.27 -0.47
C ILE A 52 -7.25 -2.89 -1.62
N GLU A 53 -7.62 -2.60 -2.88
CA GLU A 53 -6.90 -3.06 -4.08
C GLU A 53 -5.43 -2.62 -4.03
N LEU A 54 -5.16 -1.37 -3.65
CA LEU A 54 -3.80 -0.85 -3.47
C LEU A 54 -3.03 -1.59 -2.36
N SER A 55 -3.68 -1.87 -1.22
CA SER A 55 -3.07 -2.61 -0.12
C SER A 55 -2.69 -4.04 -0.52
N ILE A 56 -3.58 -4.73 -1.25
CA ILE A 56 -3.32 -6.08 -1.77
C ILE A 56 -2.15 -6.06 -2.75
N PHE A 57 -2.09 -5.07 -3.64
CA PHE A 57 -0.95 -4.89 -4.56
C PHE A 57 0.38 -4.81 -3.81
N PHE A 58 0.50 -3.94 -2.81
CA PHE A 58 1.74 -3.81 -2.03
C PHE A 58 2.08 -5.08 -1.24
N LYS A 59 1.07 -5.72 -0.64
CA LYS A 59 1.26 -6.96 0.10
C LYS A 59 1.80 -8.08 -0.79
N ASP A 60 1.29 -8.19 -2.02
CA ASP A 60 1.77 -9.17 -2.98
C ASP A 60 3.18 -8.81 -3.48
N LEU A 61 3.45 -7.53 -3.74
CA LEU A 61 4.76 -7.04 -4.18
C LEU A 61 5.86 -7.32 -3.14
N CYS A 62 5.55 -7.15 -1.86
CA CYS A 62 6.47 -7.41 -0.74
C CYS A 62 6.51 -8.87 -0.29
N SER A 63 5.73 -9.76 -0.92
CA SER A 63 5.71 -11.19 -0.60
C SER A 63 7.06 -11.84 -0.93
N SER A 64 7.47 -12.80 -0.11
CA SER A 64 8.67 -13.63 -0.37
C SER A 64 8.55 -14.49 -1.63
N LYS A 65 7.32 -14.68 -2.13
CA LYS A 65 7.02 -15.36 -3.39
C LYS A 65 6.12 -14.46 -4.22
N LEU A 66 6.70 -13.91 -5.28
CA LEU A 66 5.99 -13.11 -6.27
C LEU A 66 5.64 -13.99 -7.46
N SER A 67 4.36 -14.09 -7.79
CA SER A 67 3.89 -14.86 -8.94
C SER A 67 3.95 -14.01 -10.21
N GLU A 68 4.49 -14.56 -11.30
CA GLU A 68 4.49 -13.89 -12.61
C GLU A 68 3.06 -13.57 -13.08
N ASP A 69 2.10 -14.47 -12.84
CA ASP A 69 0.68 -14.23 -13.15
C ASP A 69 0.09 -13.08 -12.31
N ALA A 70 0.59 -12.85 -11.09
CA ALA A 70 0.19 -11.69 -10.30
C ALA A 70 0.77 -10.40 -10.88
N LEU A 71 2.05 -10.40 -11.25
CA LEU A 71 2.71 -9.25 -11.86
C LEU A 71 2.04 -8.80 -13.16
N GLN A 72 1.69 -9.75 -14.03
CA GLN A 72 0.99 -9.45 -15.28
C GLN A 72 -0.40 -8.85 -15.03
N ARG A 73 -1.13 -9.36 -14.03
CA ARG A 73 -2.41 -8.74 -13.61
C ARG A 73 -2.23 -7.32 -13.08
N TYR A 74 -1.10 -7.01 -12.44
CA TYR A 74 -0.84 -5.68 -11.92
C TYR A 74 -0.50 -4.65 -13.00
N GLU A 75 0.06 -5.08 -14.14
CA GLU A 75 0.26 -4.22 -15.30
C GLU A 75 -1.05 -3.58 -15.77
N ASP A 76 -2.13 -4.36 -15.83
CA ASP A 76 -3.45 -3.87 -16.23
C ASP A 76 -4.21 -3.15 -15.09
N ASN A 77 -4.11 -3.68 -13.87
CA ASN A 77 -4.96 -3.21 -12.75
C ASN A 77 -4.42 -1.96 -12.04
N VAL A 78 -3.10 -1.77 -11.92
CA VAL A 78 -2.54 -0.64 -11.18
C VAL A 78 -2.95 0.71 -11.79
N PRO A 79 -2.92 0.94 -13.11
CA PRO A 79 -3.44 2.17 -13.71
C PRO A 79 -4.92 2.43 -13.37
N ILE A 80 -5.73 1.38 -13.29
CA ILE A 80 -7.15 1.47 -12.94
C ILE A 80 -7.32 1.86 -11.46
N ILE A 81 -6.50 1.29 -10.57
CA ILE A 81 -6.48 1.63 -9.14
C ILE A 81 -6.13 3.11 -8.97
N LEU A 82 -5.06 3.59 -9.61
CA LEU A 82 -4.65 5.00 -9.55
C LEU A 82 -5.74 5.94 -10.06
N TYR A 83 -6.34 5.63 -11.20
CA TYR A 83 -7.46 6.40 -11.74
C TYR A 83 -8.66 6.48 -10.77
N LYS A 84 -9.01 5.38 -10.09
CA LYS A 84 -10.07 5.39 -9.07
C LYS A 84 -9.69 6.32 -7.91
N LEU A 85 -8.43 6.29 -7.46
CA LEU A 85 -7.94 7.13 -6.37
C LEU A 85 -7.87 8.61 -6.75
N GLU A 86 -7.42 8.95 -7.96
CA GLU A 86 -7.41 10.32 -8.49
C GLU A 86 -8.79 10.98 -8.50
N LYS A 87 -9.86 10.19 -8.70
CA LYS A 87 -11.24 10.70 -8.63
C LYS A 87 -11.70 11.03 -7.21
N ILE A 88 -11.07 10.44 -6.19
CA ILE A 88 -11.47 10.56 -4.79
C ILE A 88 -10.67 11.66 -4.11
N PHE A 89 -9.35 11.68 -4.35
CA PHE A 89 -8.44 12.61 -3.71
C PHE A 89 -8.37 13.95 -4.45
N PRO A 90 -8.07 15.06 -3.74
CA PRO A 90 -7.93 16.36 -4.38
C PRO A 90 -6.73 16.35 -5.36
N PRO A 91 -6.75 17.18 -6.42
CA PRO A 91 -5.66 17.21 -7.40
C PRO A 91 -4.26 17.46 -6.82
N ASN A 92 -4.18 18.18 -5.70
CA ASN A 92 -2.90 18.43 -5.02
C ASN A 92 -2.32 17.21 -4.28
N PHE A 93 -3.08 16.12 -4.18
CA PHE A 93 -2.64 14.87 -3.56
C PHE A 93 -2.02 13.89 -4.57
N PHE A 94 -2.37 13.98 -5.85
CA PHE A 94 -1.80 13.16 -6.91
C PHE A 94 -0.82 14.01 -7.73
N ASP A 95 0.46 13.90 -7.39
CA ASP A 95 1.55 14.40 -8.21
C ASP A 95 2.26 13.23 -8.92
N SER A 96 3.39 13.52 -9.59
CA SER A 96 4.13 12.50 -10.35
C SER A 96 4.56 11.29 -9.52
N MET A 97 4.70 11.42 -8.21
CA MET A 97 5.19 10.37 -7.33
C MET A 97 4.18 9.24 -7.15
N GLU A 98 2.89 9.55 -7.02
CA GLU A 98 1.83 8.54 -6.90
C GLU A 98 1.74 7.68 -8.16
N HIS A 99 2.05 8.24 -9.32
CA HIS A 99 2.03 7.51 -10.58
C HIS A 99 3.19 6.52 -10.75
N LEU A 100 4.27 6.62 -9.98
CA LEU A 100 5.39 5.67 -10.04
C LEU A 100 4.96 4.23 -9.72
N LEU A 101 3.82 4.07 -9.05
CA LEU A 101 3.17 2.79 -8.78
C LEU A 101 3.01 1.94 -10.05
N VAL A 102 2.78 2.54 -11.23
CA VAL A 102 2.65 1.79 -12.49
C VAL A 102 3.93 1.08 -12.89
N HIS A 103 5.11 1.49 -12.40
CA HIS A 103 6.38 0.87 -12.78
C HIS A 103 6.82 -0.24 -11.82
N LEU A 104 6.26 -0.29 -10.60
CA LEU A 104 6.72 -1.20 -9.56
C LEU A 104 6.58 -2.68 -9.92
N HIS A 105 5.53 -3.07 -10.64
CA HIS A 105 5.35 -4.46 -11.06
C HIS A 105 6.46 -4.90 -12.05
N TYR A 106 6.84 -4.02 -12.98
CA TYR A 106 7.93 -4.25 -13.92
C TYR A 106 9.28 -4.26 -13.20
N GLU A 107 9.52 -3.31 -12.28
CA GLU A 107 10.75 -3.28 -11.49
C GLU A 107 10.92 -4.55 -10.65
N ALA A 108 9.84 -5.08 -10.08
CA ALA A 108 9.85 -6.33 -9.34
C ALA A 108 10.07 -7.56 -10.23
N SER A 109 9.58 -7.55 -11.48
CA SER A 109 9.82 -8.63 -12.45
C SER A 109 11.28 -8.70 -12.88
N VAL A 110 11.91 -7.55 -13.15
CA VAL A 110 13.32 -7.49 -13.58
C VAL A 110 14.31 -7.58 -12.43
N GLY A 111 13.90 -7.15 -11.23
CA GLY A 111 14.76 -7.00 -10.06
C GLY A 111 15.34 -8.30 -9.49
N ARG A 112 14.74 -9.46 -9.82
CA ARG A 112 15.00 -10.79 -9.23
C ARG A 112 14.81 -10.82 -7.69
N PRO A 113 14.57 -11.99 -7.06
CA PRO A 113 14.45 -12.07 -5.60
C PRO A 113 15.71 -11.49 -4.94
N VAL A 114 15.51 -10.66 -3.91
CA VAL A 114 16.55 -10.09 -3.04
C VAL A 114 17.17 -11.19 -2.17
N GLN A 115 17.67 -12.26 -2.79
CA GLN A 115 18.59 -13.21 -2.19
C GLN A 115 20.00 -13.09 -2.82
N TYR A 116 20.19 -12.19 -3.79
CA TYR A 116 21.47 -11.88 -4.43
C TYR A 116 21.77 -10.37 -4.46
N ARG A 117 21.41 -9.64 -3.40
CA ARG A 117 21.90 -8.28 -3.12
C ARG A 117 22.63 -8.26 -1.79
#